data_AF-A0ABD0K416-F1
#
_entry.id   AF-A0ABD0K416-F1
#
_cell.length_a   1.000
_cell.length_b   1.000
_cell.length_c   1.000
_cell.angle_alpha   90.00
_cell.angle_beta   90.00
_cell.angle_gamma   90.00
#
_symmetry.space_group_name_H-M   'P 1'
#
loop_
_entity.id
_entity.type
_entity.pdbx_description
1 polymer ?
#
loop_
_entity_poly.entity_id
_entity_poly.type
_entity_poly.pdbx_seq_one_letter_code
_entity_poly.pdbx_strand_id
1 'polypeptide(L)'
;MVGGGYDQNTGVYTAPYSGWYTFQFHLYSHDTAAFDMDLFKNGQIMSRALCHNALRGFSCSSGATFHLNVGDKVWVQSDYGGPYYHADFDDVLSGALVFGDD
;
A
#
# COMPACT_ATOMS: atom_id res chain seq x y z
N MET A 1 -7.61 -11.85 8.64
CA MET A 1 -7.44 -10.40 8.90
C MET A 1 -8.56 -9.93 9.80
N VAL A 2 -8.22 -9.24 10.87
CA VAL A 2 -9.20 -8.71 11.82
C VAL A 2 -9.78 -7.42 11.24
N GLY A 3 -11.09 -7.35 11.02
CA GLY A 3 -11.81 -6.14 10.60
C GLY A 3 -12.58 -6.19 9.27
N GLY A 4 -12.41 -7.22 8.43
CA GLY A 4 -13.32 -7.50 7.30
C GLY A 4 -13.35 -6.51 6.12
N GLY A 5 -12.47 -5.50 6.06
CA GLY A 5 -12.49 -4.47 5.01
C GLY A 5 -11.70 -4.80 3.74
N TYR A 6 -10.82 -5.81 3.73
CA TYR A 6 -9.92 -6.08 2.60
C TYR A 6 -10.48 -7.14 1.65
N ASP A 7 -10.61 -6.77 0.37
CA ASP A 7 -10.95 -7.70 -0.71
C ASP A 7 -9.67 -8.31 -1.30
N GLN A 8 -9.50 -9.63 -1.15
CA GLN A 8 -8.33 -10.35 -1.63
C GLN A 8 -8.24 -10.46 -3.15
N ASN A 9 -9.37 -10.34 -3.87
CA ASN A 9 -9.38 -10.44 -5.32
C ASN A 9 -8.94 -9.13 -5.98
N THR A 10 -9.20 -8.00 -5.33
CA THR A 10 -8.89 -6.67 -5.87
C THR A 10 -7.72 -5.99 -5.16
N GLY A 11 -7.32 -6.45 -3.98
CA GLY A 11 -6.29 -5.81 -3.16
C GLY A 11 -6.73 -4.49 -2.52
N VAL A 12 -8.04 -4.22 -2.49
CA VAL A 12 -8.59 -2.95 -2.01
C VAL A 12 -9.12 -3.12 -0.59
N TYR A 13 -8.71 -2.24 0.31
CA TYR A 13 -9.30 -2.08 1.62
C TYR A 13 -10.44 -1.07 1.56
N THR A 14 -11.62 -1.44 2.05
CA THR A 14 -12.76 -0.55 2.25
C THR A 14 -12.99 -0.39 3.75
N ALA A 15 -12.97 0.86 4.24
CA ALA A 15 -13.11 1.15 5.67
C ALA A 15 -14.50 0.72 6.19
N PRO A 16 -14.57 -0.23 7.14
CA PRO A 16 -15.83 -0.65 7.75
C PRO A 16 -16.29 0.32 8.86
N TYR A 17 -15.38 1.12 9.40
CA TYR A 17 -15.61 2.09 10.47
C TYR A 17 -14.92 3.41 10.14
N SER A 18 -15.44 4.53 10.66
CA SER A 18 -14.75 5.81 10.57
C SER A 18 -13.67 5.90 11.64
N GLY A 19 -12.54 6.52 11.32
CA GLY A 19 -11.43 6.71 12.24
C GLY A 19 -10.10 6.94 11.55
N TRP A 20 -9.03 6.97 12.34
CA TRP A 20 -7.68 7.11 11.83
C TRP A 20 -7.02 5.76 11.62
N TYR A 21 -6.49 5.57 10.42
CA TYR A 21 -5.83 4.34 9.99
C TYR A 21 -4.39 4.65 9.66
N THR A 22 -3.51 3.69 9.97
CA THR A 22 -2.14 3.69 9.47
C THR A 22 -1.99 2.56 8.45
N PHE A 23 -1.39 2.87 7.32
CA PHE A 23 -1.05 1.91 6.28
C PHE A 23 0.44 1.98 6.00
N GLN A 24 1.05 0.81 5.84
CA GLN A 24 2.45 0.65 5.49
C GLN A 24 2.57 -0.44 4.44
N PHE A 25 3.41 -0.19 3.44
CA PHE A 25 3.72 -1.17 2.44
C PHE A 25 5.23 -1.29 2.25
N HIS A 26 5.66 -2.52 1.99
CA HIS A 26 7.03 -2.90 1.72
C HIS A 26 7.04 -3.73 0.45
N LEU A 27 7.93 -3.36 -0.47
CA LEU A 27 8.03 -3.96 -1.78
C LEU A 27 9.47 -4.30 -2.06
N TYR A 28 9.70 -5.40 -2.76
CA TYR A 28 11.02 -5.79 -3.21
C TYR A 28 11.08 -5.83 -4.73
N SER A 29 12.09 -5.18 -5.31
CA SER A 29 12.35 -5.27 -6.75
C SER A 29 13.54 -6.16 -7.04
N HIS A 30 13.36 -7.01 -8.05
CA HIS A 30 14.41 -7.82 -8.62
C HIS A 30 15.27 -6.98 -9.58
N ASP A 31 16.58 -7.15 -9.50
CA ASP A 31 17.58 -6.47 -10.33
C ASP A 31 17.50 -4.93 -10.29
N THR A 32 17.50 -4.29 -11.46
CA THR A 32 17.62 -2.84 -11.66
C THR A 32 16.29 -2.20 -12.07
N ALA A 33 15.18 -2.93 -11.96
CA ALA A 33 13.88 -2.45 -12.36
C ALA A 33 13.44 -1.29 -11.47
N ALA A 34 13.31 -0.11 -12.10
CA ALA A 34 12.77 1.09 -11.50
C ALA A 34 11.24 1.01 -11.47
N PHE A 35 10.64 1.31 -10.33
CA PHE A 35 9.19 1.35 -10.17
C PHE A 35 8.82 2.42 -9.14
N ASP A 36 7.60 2.95 -9.22
CA ASP A 36 7.04 3.83 -8.19
C ASP A 36 5.71 3.26 -7.75
N MET A 37 5.43 3.36 -6.46
CA MET A 37 4.23 2.79 -5.85
C MET A 37 3.56 3.81 -4.95
N ASP A 38 2.27 3.95 -5.16
CA ASP A 38 1.43 4.93 -4.49
C ASP A 38 0.42 4.27 -3.59
N LEU A 39 0.27 4.82 -2.39
CA LEU A 39 -0.84 4.54 -1.51
C LEU A 39 -1.98 5.51 -1.83
N PHE A 40 -3.09 4.97 -2.30
CA PHE A 40 -4.26 5.75 -2.66
C PHE A 40 -5.32 5.76 -1.56
N LYS A 41 -6.03 6.89 -1.42
CA LYS A 41 -7.33 7.01 -0.76
C LYS A 41 -8.33 7.57 -1.78
N ASN A 42 -9.34 6.80 -2.17
CA ASN A 42 -10.38 7.23 -3.12
C ASN A 42 -9.82 7.89 -4.41
N GLY A 43 -8.65 7.44 -4.89
CA GLY A 43 -8.00 7.97 -6.09
C GLY A 43 -7.05 9.15 -5.84
N GLN A 44 -6.93 9.63 -4.60
CA GLN A 44 -5.91 10.60 -4.20
C GLN A 44 -4.67 9.89 -3.63
N ILE A 45 -3.48 10.31 -4.06
CA ILE A 45 -2.21 9.80 -3.52
C ILE A 45 -2.00 10.36 -2.11
N MET A 46 -1.83 9.46 -1.15
CA MET A 46 -1.55 9.77 0.25
C MET A 46 -0.06 9.70 0.57
N SER A 47 0.64 8.74 -0.04
CA SER A 47 2.11 8.66 -0.02
C SER A 47 2.62 7.92 -1.25
N ARG A 48 3.90 8.17 -1.58
CA ARG A 48 4.61 7.51 -2.67
C ARG A 48 5.89 6.88 -2.14
N ALA A 49 6.25 5.71 -2.66
CA ALA A 49 7.59 5.15 -2.59
C ALA A 49 8.25 5.34 -3.96
N LEU A 50 9.37 6.07 -4.00
CA LEU A 50 10.15 6.27 -5.21
C LEU A 50 11.26 5.22 -5.27
N CYS A 51 11.18 4.26 -6.19
CA CYS A 51 12.03 3.07 -6.18
C CYS A 51 12.90 3.06 -7.44
N HIS A 52 13.93 3.92 -7.42
CA HIS A 52 14.82 4.19 -8.55
C HIS A 52 16.28 3.84 -8.25
N ASN A 53 17.05 3.63 -9.33
CA ASN A 53 18.52 3.64 -9.35
C ASN A 53 19.23 2.60 -8.47
N ALA A 54 18.66 1.40 -8.32
CA ALA A 54 19.38 0.31 -7.67
C ALA A 54 20.26 -0.45 -8.67
N LEU A 55 21.49 -0.77 -8.27
CA LEU A 55 22.43 -1.57 -9.06
C LEU A 55 22.18 -3.09 -8.91
N ARG A 56 21.32 -3.47 -7.96
CA ARG A 56 20.94 -4.84 -7.56
C ARG A 56 19.55 -4.77 -6.90
N GLY A 57 18.93 -5.93 -6.67
CA GLY A 57 17.63 -6.00 -6.01
C GLY A 57 17.58 -5.23 -4.69
N PHE A 58 16.47 -4.54 -4.44
CA PHE A 58 16.33 -3.54 -3.39
C PHE A 58 14.91 -3.50 -2.84
N SER A 59 14.79 -3.10 -1.57
CA SER A 59 13.51 -2.92 -0.90
C SER A 59 13.10 -1.46 -0.88
N CYS A 60 11.81 -1.23 -1.04
CA CYS A 60 11.21 0.08 -1.05
C CYS A 60 9.97 0.08 -0.16
N SER A 61 9.80 1.09 0.67
CA SER A 61 8.69 1.14 1.61
C SER A 61 8.19 2.55 1.81
N SER A 62 6.88 2.68 1.99
CA SER A 62 6.26 3.93 2.39
C SER A 62 4.99 3.62 3.18
N GLY A 63 4.38 4.66 3.71
CA GLY A 63 3.17 4.55 4.51
C GLY A 63 2.63 5.92 4.85
N ALA A 64 1.40 5.95 5.33
CA ALA A 64 0.77 7.16 5.81
C ALA A 64 -0.28 6.82 6.87
N THR A 65 -0.52 7.80 7.74
CA THR A 65 -1.62 7.77 8.68
C THR A 65 -2.61 8.85 8.29
N PHE A 66 -3.86 8.47 8.06
CA PHE A 66 -4.91 9.40 7.67
C PHE A 66 -6.29 8.90 8.11
N HIS A 67 -7.21 9.84 8.20
CA HIS A 67 -8.60 9.57 8.55
C HIS A 67 -9.35 8.92 7.39
N LEU A 68 -10.18 7.93 7.68
CA LEU A 68 -11.11 7.28 6.77
C LEU A 68 -12.53 7.42 7.30
N ASN A 69 -13.47 7.69 6.40
CA ASN A 69 -14.89 7.48 6.66
C ASN A 69 -15.30 6.07 6.23
N VAL A 70 -16.40 5.57 6.79
CA VAL A 70 -17.04 4.32 6.31
C VAL A 70 -17.20 4.37 4.79
N GLY A 71 -16.70 3.34 4.11
CA GLY A 71 -16.77 3.21 2.65
C GLY A 71 -15.60 3.82 1.88
N ASP A 72 -14.71 4.58 2.53
CA ASP A 72 -13.48 5.04 1.89
C ASP A 72 -12.61 3.84 1.49
N LYS A 73 -12.00 3.94 0.30
CA LYS A 73 -11.19 2.88 -0.29
C LYS A 73 -9.70 3.24 -0.27
N VAL A 74 -8.89 2.27 0.11
CA VAL A 74 -7.43 2.36 0.17
C VAL A 74 -6.80 1.19 -0.58
N TRP A 75 -5.81 1.47 -1.43
CA TRP A 75 -5.06 0.45 -2.15
C TRP A 75 -3.66 0.95 -2.48
N VAL A 76 -2.78 0.03 -2.86
CA VAL A 76 -1.46 0.35 -3.41
C VAL A 76 -1.46 0.04 -4.90
N GLN A 77 -0.92 0.94 -5.70
CA GLN A 77 -0.84 0.77 -7.15
C GLN A 77 0.47 1.34 -7.69
N SER A 78 1.00 0.71 -8.74
CA SER A 78 2.18 1.23 -9.44
C SER A 78 1.82 2.41 -10.33
N ASP A 79 2.56 3.51 -10.16
CA ASP A 79 2.45 4.72 -11.00
C ASP A 79 3.46 4.71 -12.15
N TYR A 80 4.60 4.06 -11.95
CA TYR A 80 5.66 3.93 -12.95
C TYR A 80 6.33 2.57 -12.83
N GLY A 81 6.66 1.97 -13.98
CA GLY A 81 7.21 0.62 -14.03
C GLY A 81 6.23 -0.41 -13.48
N GLY A 82 6.75 -1.50 -12.96
CA GLY A 82 5.99 -2.48 -12.20
C GLY A 82 6.97 -3.44 -11.54
N PRO A 83 6.70 -3.89 -10.31
CA PRO A 83 7.52 -4.94 -9.73
C PRO A 83 7.51 -6.12 -10.68
N TYR A 84 8.70 -6.58 -11.08
CA TYR A 84 8.82 -7.88 -11.73
C TYR A 84 8.43 -8.92 -10.67
N TYR A 85 7.14 -9.27 -10.67
CA TYR A 85 6.57 -10.26 -9.74
C TYR A 85 7.26 -11.61 -9.98
N HIS A 86 8.29 -11.89 -9.20
CA HIS A 86 8.84 -13.23 -9.04
C HIS A 86 8.29 -13.77 -7.73
N ALA A 87 7.73 -15.00 -7.76
CA ALA A 87 7.06 -15.62 -6.62
C ALA A 87 7.96 -15.91 -5.39
N ASP A 88 9.22 -15.49 -5.44
CA ASP A 88 10.27 -15.76 -4.46
C ASP A 88 10.51 -14.59 -3.49
N PHE A 89 9.79 -13.45 -3.65
CA PHE A 89 9.97 -12.26 -2.83
C PHE A 89 8.67 -11.80 -2.17
N ASP A 90 8.77 -11.42 -0.89
CA ASP A 90 7.64 -11.02 -0.06
C ASP A 90 7.31 -9.53 -0.25
N ASP A 91 6.23 -9.24 -0.97
CA ASP A 91 5.58 -7.93 -0.97
C ASP A 91 4.49 -7.89 0.12
N VAL A 92 4.53 -6.91 1.01
CA VAL A 92 3.63 -6.82 2.17
C VAL A 92 2.90 -5.47 2.18
N LEU A 93 1.57 -5.52 2.23
CA LEU A 93 0.71 -4.40 2.62
C LEU A 93 0.10 -4.73 3.99
N SER A 94 0.30 -3.83 4.95
CA SER A 94 -0.34 -3.91 6.25
C SER A 94 -1.08 -2.62 6.59
N GLY A 95 -2.18 -2.74 7.31
CA GLY A 95 -2.99 -1.61 7.73
C GLY A 95 -3.69 -1.90 9.05
N ALA A 96 -3.79 -0.89 9.91
CA ALA A 96 -4.43 -0.99 11.22
C ALA A 96 -5.23 0.28 11.55
N LEU A 97 -6.40 0.08 12.18
CA LEU A 97 -7.15 1.15 12.83
C LEU A 97 -6.39 1.55 14.10
N VAL A 98 -6.12 2.84 14.26
CA VAL A 98 -5.37 3.39 15.40
C VAL A 98 -6.34 3.97 16.44
N PHE A 99 -7.35 4.72 16.01
CA PHE A 99 -8.43 5.24 16.85
C PHE A 99 -9.69 5.43 16.01
N GLY A 100 -10.82 4.89 16.49
CA GLY A 100 -12.12 5.08 15.87
C GLY A 100 -12.71 6.45 16.22
N ASP A 101 -13.59 6.96 15.36
CA ASP A 101 -14.49 8.04 15.76
C ASP A 101 -15.62 7.38 16.55
N ASP A 102 -15.75 7.70 17.84
CA ASP A 102 -16.70 7.07 18.78
C ASP A 102 -18.15 6.97 18.26
#